data_AF-A0A3D4BB16-F1
#
_entry.id   AF-A0A3D4BB16-F1
#
_cell.length_a   1.000
_cell.length_b   1.000
_cell.length_c   1.000
_cell.angle_alpha   90.00
_cell.angle_beta   90.00
_cell.angle_gamma   90.00
#
_symmetry.space_group_name_H-M   'P 1'
#
loop_
_entity.id
_entity.type
_entity.pdbx_description
1 polymer ?
#
loop_
_entity_poly.entity_id
_entity_poly.type
_entity_poly.pdbx_seq_one_letter_code
_entity_poly.pdbx_strand_id
1 'polypeptide(L)'
;MGARLLLPTFEYGTIDICNPMLQGGTYVAATGDVSPCVNLGHPTPRMMPDGSTIENSGLSFGNINEDSYETIWNNPSWEKFRDEFNNGIVPNACEGCQLLRKSEFHLTEGVETKTADLKSV
;
A
#
# COMPACT_ATOMS: atom_id res chain seq x y z
N MET A 1 -32.34 -17.44 16.80
CA MET A 1 -30.87 -17.43 16.72
C MET A 1 -30.48 -16.22 15.89
N GLY A 2 -29.75 -15.28 16.46
CA GLY A 2 -29.33 -14.04 15.77
C GLY A 2 -27.82 -13.96 15.71
N ALA A 3 -27.27 -13.54 14.57
CA ALA A 3 -25.84 -13.26 14.45
C ALA A 3 -25.55 -11.87 15.05
N ARG A 4 -24.49 -11.78 15.85
CA ARG A 4 -23.99 -10.51 16.38
C ARG A 4 -22.79 -10.09 15.53
N LEU A 5 -22.96 -9.00 14.78
CA LEU A 5 -21.89 -8.40 14.00
C LEU A 5 -20.98 -7.61 14.94
N LEU A 6 -19.72 -8.02 15.06
CA LEU A 6 -18.68 -7.25 15.72
C LEU A 6 -17.91 -6.51 14.63
N LEU A 7 -18.18 -5.22 14.50
CA LEU A 7 -17.42 -4.36 13.60
C LEU A 7 -16.17 -3.86 14.36
N PRO A 8 -14.97 -4.00 13.80
CA PRO A 8 -13.80 -3.37 14.37
C PRO A 8 -14.04 -1.85 14.42
N THR A 9 -13.88 -1.25 15.59
CA THR A 9 -13.81 0.20 15.73
C THR A 9 -12.47 0.63 15.17
N PHE A 10 -12.46 1.02 13.90
CA PHE A 10 -11.26 1.60 13.30
C PHE A 10 -11.18 3.06 13.74
N GLU A 11 -10.36 3.35 14.74
CA GLU A 11 -10.08 4.74 15.10
C GLU A 11 -9.34 5.42 13.94
N TYR A 12 -9.82 6.61 13.56
CA TYR A 12 -9.19 7.38 12.51
C TYR A 12 -7.98 8.11 13.09
N GLY A 13 -6.78 7.68 12.71
CA GLY A 13 -5.55 8.41 12.98
C GLY A 13 -4.55 8.15 11.85
N THR A 14 -3.85 9.18 11.40
CA THR A 14 -2.75 9.03 10.45
C THR A 14 -1.46 8.73 11.24
N ILE A 15 -0.71 7.73 10.79
CA ILE A 15 0.70 7.58 11.13
C ILE A 15 1.51 8.02 9.91
N ASP A 16 2.59 8.77 10.13
CA ASP A 16 3.51 9.19 9.06
C ASP A 16 4.45 8.05 8.62
N ILE A 17 4.09 6.82 8.96
CA ILE A 17 4.93 5.62 8.84
C ILE A 17 4.24 4.67 7.85
N CYS A 18 4.85 4.51 6.68
CA CYS A 18 4.45 3.50 5.70
C CYS A 18 5.40 2.29 5.80
N ASN A 19 4.93 1.18 6.38
CA ASN A 19 5.79 0.00 6.61
C ASN A 19 6.44 -0.56 5.32
N PRO A 20 5.72 -0.67 4.16
CA PRO A 20 6.35 -1.09 2.91
C PRO A 20 7.50 -0.17 2.47
N MET A 21 7.34 1.14 2.62
CA MET A 21 8.37 2.11 2.22
C MET A 21 9.58 2.06 3.14
N LEU A 22 9.37 1.91 4.46
CA LEU A 22 10.46 1.77 5.43
C LEU A 22 11.28 0.49 5.23
N GLN A 23 10.66 -0.57 4.73
CA GLN A 23 11.34 -1.83 4.44
C GLN A 23 12.04 -1.84 3.07
N GLY A 24 11.97 -0.75 2.31
CA GLY A 24 12.52 -0.67 0.95
C GLY A 24 11.77 -1.56 -0.04
N GLY A 25 10.48 -1.79 0.19
CA GLY A 25 9.64 -2.59 -0.68
C GLY A 25 9.42 -1.91 -2.03
N THR A 26 9.39 -2.73 -3.08
CA THR A 26 9.03 -2.32 -4.44
C THR A 26 7.98 -3.26 -5.00
N TYR A 27 7.04 -2.74 -5.78
CA TYR A 27 6.10 -3.52 -6.56
C TYR A 27 6.51 -3.51 -8.04
N VAL A 28 6.47 -4.67 -8.67
CA VAL A 28 6.68 -4.81 -10.12
C VAL A 28 5.44 -5.49 -10.70
N ALA A 29 4.74 -4.79 -11.58
CA ALA A 29 3.57 -5.32 -12.27
C ALA A 29 3.99 -6.39 -13.30
N ALA A 30 3.06 -7.25 -13.71
CA ALA A 30 3.31 -8.24 -14.76
C ALA A 30 3.67 -7.61 -16.12
N THR A 31 3.28 -6.35 -16.34
CA THR A 31 3.67 -5.52 -17.50
C THR A 31 5.11 -5.02 -17.43
N GLY A 32 5.79 -5.21 -16.29
CA GLY A 32 7.13 -4.72 -16.01
C GLY A 32 7.18 -3.34 -15.33
N ASP A 33 6.03 -2.67 -15.16
CA ASP A 33 5.97 -1.37 -14.49
C ASP A 33 6.44 -1.48 -13.03
N VAL A 34 7.33 -0.57 -12.63
CA VAL A 34 7.94 -0.56 -11.31
C VAL A 34 7.37 0.60 -10.49
N SER A 35 6.79 0.27 -9.34
CA SER A 35 6.07 1.21 -8.47
C SER A 35 6.54 1.09 -7.03
N PRO A 36 6.37 2.14 -6.19
CA PRO A 36 6.84 2.12 -4.81
C PRO A 36 6.03 1.18 -3.91
N CYS A 37 4.77 0.88 -4.28
CA CYS A 37 3.96 -0.11 -3.58
C CYS A 37 2.81 -0.59 -4.47
N VAL A 38 2.25 -1.76 -4.13
CA VAL A 38 1.12 -2.37 -4.86
C VAL A 38 -0.11 -1.46 -4.90
N ASN A 39 -0.36 -0.70 -3.83
CA ASN A 39 -1.53 0.18 -3.73
C ASN A 39 -1.44 1.37 -4.70
N LEU A 40 -0.26 1.75 -5.16
CA LEU A 40 -0.07 2.82 -6.14
C LEU A 40 0.17 2.29 -7.55
N GLY A 41 0.83 1.13 -7.67
CA GLY A 41 1.13 0.51 -8.95
C GLY A 41 -0.04 -0.24 -9.59
N HIS A 42 -1.02 -0.69 -8.81
CA HIS A 42 -2.20 -1.35 -9.34
C HIS A 42 -3.29 -0.31 -9.68
N PRO A 43 -3.78 -0.24 -10.93
CA PRO A 43 -4.75 0.76 -11.39
C PRO A 43 -6.19 0.40 -10.94
N THR A 44 -6.36 0.12 -9.65
CA THR A 44 -7.66 -0.13 -9.03
C THR A 44 -8.03 1.02 -8.10
N PRO A 45 -9.23 1.61 -8.25
CA PRO A 45 -9.70 2.66 -7.37
C PRO A 45 -9.67 2.25 -5.90
N ARG A 46 -9.33 3.18 -5.02
CA ARG A 46 -9.42 2.98 -3.57
C ARG A 46 -10.77 3.44 -3.05
N MET A 47 -11.48 2.57 -2.36
CA MET A 47 -12.70 2.96 -1.64
C MET A 47 -12.36 3.55 -0.27
N MET A 48 -12.92 4.71 0.03
CA MET A 48 -12.79 5.41 1.31
C MET A 48 -13.92 4.99 2.27
N PRO A 49 -13.78 5.21 3.59
CA PRO A 49 -14.79 4.83 4.59
C PRO A 49 -16.16 5.52 4.40
N ASP A 50 -16.17 6.70 3.78
CA ASP A 50 -17.38 7.45 3.45
C ASP A 50 -18.07 6.94 2.17
N GLY A 51 -17.52 5.91 1.54
CA GLY A 51 -18.00 5.33 0.29
C GLY A 51 -17.51 6.04 -0.98
N SER A 52 -16.72 7.12 -0.86
CA SER A 52 -16.09 7.76 -2.01
C SER A 52 -14.95 6.91 -2.58
N THR A 53 -14.57 7.16 -3.84
CA THR A 53 -13.44 6.48 -4.49
C THR A 53 -12.35 7.46 -4.88
N ILE A 54 -11.10 7.10 -4.60
CA ILE A 54 -9.91 7.78 -5.13
C ILE A 54 -9.38 6.92 -6.27
N GLU A 55 -9.43 7.47 -7.49
CA GLU A 55 -8.83 6.84 -8.66
C GLU A 55 -7.33 6.70 -8.46
N ASN A 56 -6.82 5.52 -8.76
CA ASN A 56 -5.40 5.22 -8.61
C ASN A 56 -4.69 5.53 -9.91
N SER A 57 -3.59 6.28 -9.83
CA SER A 57 -2.89 6.77 -11.01
C SER A 57 -2.11 5.68 -11.77
N GLY A 58 -1.94 4.47 -11.20
CA GLY A 58 -1.01 3.48 -11.76
C GLY A 58 0.42 4.02 -11.75
N LEU A 59 0.84 4.56 -10.60
CA LEU A 59 2.11 5.26 -10.46
C LEU A 59 3.27 4.31 -10.80
N SER A 60 4.01 4.65 -11.84
CA SER A 60 5.21 3.92 -12.28
C SER A 60 6.40 4.87 -12.33
N PHE A 61 7.57 4.39 -11.93
CA PHE A 61 8.84 5.11 -12.03
C PHE A 61 9.72 4.60 -13.17
N GLY A 62 9.25 3.58 -13.91
CA GLY A 62 9.94 2.99 -15.06
C GLY A 62 9.45 1.56 -15.32
N ASN A 63 10.00 0.94 -16.37
CA ASN A 63 9.65 -0.43 -16.73
C ASN A 63 10.91 -1.31 -16.75
N ILE A 64 10.89 -2.42 -16.02
CA ILE A 64 12.04 -3.33 -15.88
C ILE A 64 12.43 -4.03 -17.19
N ASN A 65 11.54 -4.04 -18.18
CA ASN A 65 11.82 -4.59 -19.51
C ASN A 65 12.58 -3.58 -20.39
N GLU A 66 12.62 -2.30 -20.01
CA GLU A 66 13.23 -1.21 -20.78
C GLU A 66 14.53 -0.73 -20.12
N ASP A 67 14.50 -0.53 -18.80
CA ASP A 67 15.61 0.00 -18.02
C ASP A 67 16.06 -0.97 -16.94
N SER A 68 17.33 -0.88 -16.54
CA SER A 68 17.84 -1.62 -15.39
C SER A 68 17.16 -1.15 -14.10
N TYR A 69 16.98 -2.04 -13.13
CA TYR A 69 16.42 -1.65 -11.83
C TYR A 69 17.19 -0.51 -11.17
N GLU A 70 18.52 -0.49 -11.29
CA GLU A 70 19.36 0.59 -10.76
C GLU A 70 19.02 1.94 -11.40
N THR A 71 18.81 1.98 -12.71
CA THR A 71 18.38 3.18 -13.43
C THR A 71 17.02 3.66 -12.92
N ILE A 72 16.07 2.75 -12.77
CA ILE A 72 14.72 3.08 -12.28
C ILE A 72 14.77 3.56 -10.82
N TRP A 73 15.55 2.89 -9.97
CA TRP A 73 15.71 3.25 -8.57
C TRP A 73 16.29 4.66 -8.39
N ASN A 74 17.26 5.04 -9.22
CA ASN A 74 17.86 6.36 -9.24
C ASN A 74 17.06 7.37 -10.09
N ASN A 75 15.81 7.07 -10.46
CA ASN A 75 14.93 8.03 -11.10
C ASN A 75 14.70 9.22 -10.14
N PRO A 76 14.92 10.48 -10.56
CA PRO A 76 14.77 11.65 -9.69
C PRO A 76 13.38 11.78 -9.04
N SER A 77 12.33 11.30 -9.72
CA SER A 77 10.97 11.31 -9.18
C SER A 77 10.80 10.28 -8.06
N TRP A 78 11.45 9.12 -8.16
CA TRP A 78 11.42 8.10 -7.12
C TRP A 78 12.31 8.49 -5.94
N GLU A 79 13.49 9.04 -6.19
CA GLU A 79 14.34 9.63 -5.15
C GLU A 79 13.57 10.64 -4.32
N LYS A 80 12.93 11.62 -4.97
CA LYS A 80 12.08 12.61 -4.29
C LYS A 80 10.98 11.94 -3.46
N PHE A 81 10.28 10.95 -4.02
CA PHE A 81 9.22 10.23 -3.31
C PHE A 81 9.73 9.52 -2.05
N ARG A 82 10.92 8.90 -2.11
CA ARG A 82 11.55 8.26 -0.95
C ARG A 82 12.02 9.29 0.07
N ASP A 83 12.58 10.40 -0.38
CA ASP A 83 13.05 11.47 0.49
C ASP A 83 11.91 12.13 1.26
N GLU A 84 10.73 12.30 0.64
CA GLU A 84 9.53 12.77 1.35
C GLU A 84 9.23 11.85 2.54
N PHE A 85 9.17 10.54 2.33
CA PHE A 85 8.96 9.57 3.42
C PHE A 85 10.08 9.58 4.48
N ASN A 86 11.34 9.67 4.06
CA ASN A 86 12.49 9.74 4.98
C ASN A 86 12.45 10.98 5.88
N ASN A 87 11.80 12.06 5.41
CA ASN A 87 11.62 13.30 6.16
C ASN A 87 10.27 13.36 6.91
N GLY A 88 9.53 12.24 7.00
CA GLY A 88 8.23 12.18 7.68
C GLY A 88 7.11 12.92 6.93
N ILE A 89 7.30 13.20 5.63
CA ILE A 89 6.31 13.82 4.77
C ILE A 89 5.59 12.71 4.01
N VAL A 90 4.27 12.61 4.19
CA VAL A 90 3.44 11.68 3.42
C VAL A 90 3.19 12.28 2.02
N PRO A 91 3.62 11.63 0.92
CA PRO A 91 3.34 12.12 -0.43
C PRO A 91 1.84 12.10 -0.74
N ASN A 92 1.35 13.09 -1.50
CA ASN A 92 -0.07 13.18 -1.89
C ASN A 92 -0.60 11.91 -2.56
N ALA A 93 0.23 11.19 -3.33
CA ALA A 93 -0.17 9.93 -3.96
C ALA A 93 -0.65 8.89 -2.92
N CYS A 94 -0.13 8.96 -1.69
CA CYS A 94 -0.48 8.08 -0.59
C CYS A 94 -1.70 8.53 0.22
N GLU A 95 -2.32 9.67 -0.13
CA GLU A 95 -3.51 10.15 0.55
C GLU A 95 -4.64 9.11 0.50
N GLY A 96 -5.32 8.93 1.64
CA GLY A 96 -6.36 7.93 1.81
C GLY A 96 -5.88 6.48 1.88
N CYS A 97 -4.56 6.23 1.85
CA CYS A 97 -4.01 4.88 1.99
C CYS A 97 -4.34 4.27 3.37
N GLN A 98 -4.89 3.07 3.38
CA GLN A 98 -5.26 2.36 4.61
C GLN A 98 -4.03 1.91 5.42
N LEU A 99 -2.87 1.75 4.77
CA LEU A 99 -1.61 1.39 5.43
C LEU A 99 -1.00 2.53 6.24
N LEU A 100 -1.43 3.77 5.99
CA LEU A 100 -1.02 4.96 6.75
C LEU A 100 -1.91 5.22 7.96
N ARG A 101 -2.88 4.34 8.25
CA ARG A 101 -3.79 4.55 9.37
C ARG A 101 -3.31 3.81 10.62
N LYS A 102 -3.46 4.45 11.79
CA LYS A 102 -3.43 3.75 13.08
C LYS A 102 -4.51 2.68 13.03
N SER A 103 -4.11 1.42 13.15
CA SER A 103 -5.04 0.35 13.42
C SER A 103 -4.82 -0.10 14.86
N GLU A 104 -5.72 0.31 15.75
CA GLU A 104 -5.86 -0.38 17.04
C GLU A 104 -6.68 -1.65 16.78
N PHE A 105 -5.99 -2.71 16.35
CA PHE A 105 -6.60 -4.03 16.24
C PHE A 105 -6.89 -4.57 17.65
N HIS A 106 -8.11 -4.35 18.13
CA HIS A 106 -8.65 -5.13 19.25
C HIS A 106 -9.05 -6.51 18.74
N LEU A 107 -8.07 -7.41 18.64
CA LEU A 107 -8.34 -8.83 18.42
C LEU A 107 -8.97 -9.38 19.71
N THR A 108 -10.29 -9.57 19.69
CA THR A 108 -10.93 -10.46 20.66
C THR A 108 -10.81 -11.88 20.11
N GLU A 109 -10.27 -12.78 20.92
CA GLU A 109 -9.89 -14.13 20.51
C GLU A 109 -11.04 -14.88 19.80
N GLY A 110 -10.70 -15.47 18.66
CA GLY A 110 -11.40 -16.62 18.12
C GLY A 110 -11.94 -16.46 16.71
N VAL A 111 -11.11 -16.77 15.70
CA VAL A 111 -11.46 -17.65 14.58
C VAL A 111 -10.15 -18.28 14.06
N GLU A 112 -10.10 -19.61 13.92
CA GLU A 112 -9.00 -20.33 13.24
C GLU A 112 -8.75 -19.74 11.85
N THR A 113 -7.53 -19.26 11.60
CA THR A 113 -7.08 -18.84 10.28
C THR A 113 -6.70 -20.06 9.45
N LYS A 114 -7.40 -20.27 8.33
CA LYS A 114 -6.97 -21.21 7.28
C LYS A 114 -6.14 -20.47 6.24
N THR A 115 -4.83 -20.68 6.28
CA THR A 115 -3.91 -20.24 5.22
C THR A 115 -3.96 -21.24 4.07
N ALA A 116 -4.14 -20.78 2.84
CA ALA A 116 -3.95 -21.63 1.66
C ALA A 116 -2.44 -21.89 1.50
N ASP A 117 -2.05 -23.17 1.50
CA ASP A 117 -0.65 -23.57 1.28
C ASP A 117 -0.29 -23.29 -0.19
N LEU A 118 0.60 -22.32 -0.42
CA LEU A 118 1.04 -21.85 -1.75
C LEU A 118 1.86 -22.89 -2.54
N LYS A 119 1.95 -24.15 -2.08
CA LYS A 119 2.81 -25.20 -2.62
C LYS A 119 2.34 -25.83 -3.95
N SER A 120 1.46 -25.17 -4.69
CA SER A 120 1.00 -25.67 -5.99
C SER A 120 0.92 -24.59 -7.08
N VAL A 121 1.75 -23.56 -6.98
CA VAL A 121 2.04 -22.63 -8.09
C VAL A 121 3.45 -22.90 -8.60
#